data_AF-A0A255HZF6-F1
#
_entry.id   AF-A0A255HZF6-F1
#
_cell.length_a   1.000
_cell.length_b   1.000
_cell.length_c   1.000
_cell.angle_alpha   90.00
_cell.angle_beta   90.00
_cell.angle_gamma   90.00
#
_symmetry.space_group_name_H-M   'P 1'
#
loop_
_entity.id
_entity.type
_entity.pdbx_description
1 polymer ?
#
loop_
_entity_poly.entity_id
_entity_poly.type
_entity_poly.pdbx_seq_one_letter_code
_entity_poly.pdbx_strand_id
1 'polypeptide(L)'
;MALFSALALVLLLSTAASHLHKTSLDAEECTLCATVIDKVADIAVPPAIAEAPAQLLPYRLLAALPAMPAPAIALLLPPVRGPPPTSL
;
A
#
# COMPACT_ATOMS: atom_id res chain seq x y z
N MET A 1 -6.57 23.89 8.77
CA MET A 1 -5.19 23.36 8.77
C MET A 1 -5.13 21.84 8.86
N ALA A 2 -5.78 21.20 9.85
CA ALA A 2 -5.77 19.74 10.01
C ALA A 2 -6.18 18.95 8.74
N LEU A 3 -7.22 19.40 8.03
CA LEU A 3 -7.69 18.72 6.81
C LEU A 3 -6.66 18.77 5.66
N PHE A 4 -5.98 19.90 5.49
CA PHE A 4 -4.90 20.03 4.49
C PHE A 4 -3.71 19.13 4.83
N SER A 5 -3.31 19.08 6.11
CA SER A 5 -2.25 18.18 6.57
C SER A 5 -2.62 16.71 6.41
N ALA A 6 -3.88 16.34 6.67
CA ALA A 6 -4.37 14.98 6.47
C ALA A 6 -4.35 14.58 4.98
N LEU A 7 -4.81 15.47 4.09
CA LEU A 7 -4.75 15.22 2.64
C LEU A 7 -3.31 15.09 2.14
N ALA A 8 -2.40 15.95 2.61
CA ALA A 8 -0.99 15.86 2.27
C ALA A 8 -0.38 14.52 2.73
N LEU A 9 -0.70 14.07 3.95
CA LEU A 9 -0.26 12.77 4.46
C LEU A 9 -0.78 11.61 3.60
N VAL A 10 -2.08 11.63 3.24
CA VAL A 10 -2.69 10.58 2.40
C VAL A 10 -2.02 10.52 1.02
N LEU A 11 -1.72 11.67 0.42
CA LEU A 11 -1.03 11.73 -0.87
C LEU A 11 0.40 11.21 -0.78
N LEU A 12 1.13 11.53 0.29
CA LEU A 12 2.48 11.01 0.56
C LEU A 12 2.48 9.49 0.78
N LEU A 13 1.51 8.97 1.53
CA LEU A 13 1.35 7.52 1.73
C LEU A 13 1.02 6.79 0.43
N SER A 14 0.12 7.36 -0.39
CA SER A 14 -0.26 6.79 -1.68
C SER A 14 0.91 6.74 -2.67
N THR A 15 1.73 7.81 -2.69
CA THR A 15 2.93 7.85 -3.53
C THR A 15 4.00 6.88 -3.04
N ALA A 16 4.25 6.78 -1.74
CA ALA A 16 5.18 5.80 -1.18
C ALA A 16 4.73 4.35 -1.41
N ALA A 17 3.43 4.06 -1.29
CA ALA A 17 2.88 2.72 -1.55
C ALA A 17 3.00 2.28 -3.01
N SER A 18 3.18 3.23 -3.94
CA SER A 18 3.40 2.92 -5.36
C SER A 18 4.84 2.51 -5.66
N HIS A 19 5.78 2.71 -4.73
CA HIS A 19 7.16 2.27 -4.86
C HIS A 19 7.27 0.80 -4.42
N LEU A 20 7.58 -0.07 -5.38
CA LEU A 20 7.77 -1.49 -5.11
C LEU A 20 9.26 -1.75 -4.79
N HIS A 21 9.53 -2.10 -3.55
CA HIS A 21 10.84 -2.54 -3.10
C HIS A 21 10.86 -4.05 -2.92
N LYS A 22 11.97 -4.69 -3.31
CA LYS A 22 12.09 -6.15 -3.18
C LYS A 22 12.41 -6.56 -1.75
N THR A 23 13.15 -5.73 -1.03
CA THR A 23 13.48 -5.91 0.37
C THR A 23 13.13 -4.65 1.18
N SER A 24 13.01 -4.79 2.50
CA SER A 24 12.82 -3.64 3.40
C SER A 24 14.03 -2.72 3.43
N LEU A 25 15.24 -3.27 3.25
CA LEU A 25 16.48 -2.51 3.15
C LEU A 25 16.43 -1.54 1.96
N ASP A 26 15.96 -2.01 0.79
CA ASP A 26 15.82 -1.16 -0.39
C ASP A 26 14.80 -0.02 -0.19
N ALA A 27 13.84 -0.19 0.73
CA ALA A 27 12.87 0.84 1.07
C ALA A 27 13.46 1.93 1.98
N GLU A 28 14.43 1.57 2.83
CA GLU A 28 15.17 2.53 3.68
C GLU A 28 16.14 3.39 2.86
N GLU A 29 16.62 2.90 1.71
CA GLU A 29 17.45 3.68 0.79
C GLU A 29 16.64 4.65 -0.07
N CYS A 30 15.34 4.42 -0.22
CA CYS A 30 14.46 5.34 -0.94
C CYS A 30 14.08 6.52 -0.05
N THR A 31 14.55 7.72 -0.41
CA THR A 31 14.31 8.96 0.37
C THR A 31 12.84 9.20 0.68
N LEU A 32 11.93 8.91 -0.26
CA LEU A 32 10.50 9.05 -0.06
C LEU A 32 9.96 7.99 0.94
N CYS A 33 10.28 6.72 0.73
CA CYS A 33 9.76 5.64 1.58
C CYS A 33 10.35 5.71 2.99
N ALA A 34 11.65 5.98 3.12
CA ALA A 34 12.32 6.17 4.40
C ALA A 34 11.73 7.32 5.21
N THR A 35 11.48 8.48 4.58
CA THR A 35 10.87 9.62 5.27
C THR A 35 9.43 9.35 5.68
N VAL A 36 8.66 8.63 4.86
CA VAL A 36 7.29 8.21 5.22
C VAL A 36 7.30 7.20 6.36
N ILE A 37 8.20 6.21 6.35
CA ILE A 37 8.34 5.21 7.42
C ILE A 37 8.68 5.90 8.75
N ASP A 38 9.68 6.78 8.75
CA ASP A 38 10.08 7.56 9.93
C ASP A 38 8.92 8.40 10.47
N LYS A 39 8.22 9.12 9.59
CA LYS A 39 7.10 9.98 9.99
C LYS A 39 5.88 9.20 10.44
N VAL A 40 5.63 8.01 9.90
CA VAL A 40 4.53 7.13 10.33
C VAL A 40 4.84 6.42 11.64
N ALA A 41 6.11 6.09 11.91
CA ALA A 41 6.52 5.51 13.20
C ALA A 41 6.21 6.44 14.38
N ASP A 42 6.30 7.76 14.15
CA ASP A 42 5.95 8.79 15.14
C ASP A 42 4.43 9.07 15.23
N ILE A 43 3.64 8.62 14.25
CA ILE A 43 2.18 8.70 14.36
C ILE A 43 1.78 7.66 15.39
N ALA A 44 1.48 8.14 16.60
CA ALA A 44 0.89 7.32 17.65
C ALA A 44 -0.18 6.43 17.01
N VAL A 45 0.02 5.10 17.11
CA VAL A 45 -0.93 4.11 16.61
C VAL A 45 -2.30 4.59 17.06
N PRO A 46 -3.22 4.96 16.13
CA PRO A 46 -4.54 5.40 16.51
C PRO A 46 -5.08 4.35 17.48
N PRO A 47 -5.64 4.74 18.64
CA PRO A 47 -6.07 3.79 19.65
C PRO A 47 -6.84 2.72 18.91
N ALA A 48 -6.29 1.49 18.93
CA ALA A 48 -6.83 0.41 18.14
C ALA A 48 -8.32 0.44 18.40
N ILE A 49 -9.14 0.72 17.38
CA ILE A 49 -10.58 0.71 17.55
C ILE A 49 -10.83 -0.71 18.00
N ALA A 50 -11.05 -0.89 19.30
CA ALA A 50 -11.40 -2.16 19.90
C ALA A 50 -12.86 -2.41 19.51
N GLU A 51 -13.12 -2.38 18.21
CA GLU A 51 -14.38 -2.77 17.63
C GLU A 51 -14.50 -4.24 17.96
N ALA A 52 -15.62 -4.61 18.59
CA ALA A 52 -15.82 -5.97 19.03
C ALA A 52 -15.59 -6.88 17.81
N PRO A 53 -14.80 -7.96 17.92
CA PRO A 53 -14.45 -8.81 16.78
C PRO A 53 -15.67 -9.32 15.99
N ALA A 54 -16.85 -9.34 16.62
CA ALA A 54 -18.13 -9.63 15.98
C ALA A 54 -18.56 -8.58 14.92
N GLN A 55 -18.27 -7.29 15.12
CA GLN A 55 -18.61 -6.22 14.17
C GLN A 55 -17.71 -6.22 12.94
N LEU A 56 -16.47 -6.72 13.09
CA LEU A 56 -15.51 -6.85 12.00
C LEU A 56 -15.61 -8.19 11.25
N LEU A 57 -16.42 -9.14 11.73
CA LEU A 57 -16.60 -10.46 11.11
C LEU A 57 -16.95 -10.38 9.61
N PRO A 58 -17.88 -9.50 9.15
CA PRO A 58 -18.22 -9.40 7.73
C PRO A 58 -17.03 -8.92 6.90
N TYR A 59 -16.27 -7.95 7.42
CA TYR A 59 -15.09 -7.41 6.76
C TYR A 59 -13.96 -8.44 6.71
N ARG A 60 -13.74 -9.20 7.79
CA ARG A 60 -12.74 -10.26 7.83
C ARG A 60 -13.09 -11.42 6.91
N LEU A 61 -14.36 -11.80 6.81
CA LEU A 61 -14.82 -12.78 5.83
C LEU A 61 -14.57 -12.32 4.39
N LEU A 62 -14.79 -11.02 4.12
CA LEU A 62 -14.54 -10.44 2.81
C LEU A 62 -13.03 -10.33 2.50
N ALA A 63 -12.21 -9.96 3.50
CA ALA A 63 -10.75 -9.87 3.36
C ALA A 63 -10.08 -11.26 3.29
N ALA A 64 -10.67 -12.27 3.91
CA ALA A 64 -10.24 -13.66 3.82
C ALA A 64 -10.71 -14.34 2.52
N LEU A 65 -11.59 -13.69 1.74
CA LEU A 65 -11.95 -14.18 0.43
C LEU A 65 -10.68 -14.16 -0.43
N PRO A 66 -10.31 -15.29 -1.08
CA PRO A 66 -9.18 -15.31 -1.99
C PRO A 66 -9.37 -14.19 -3.00
N ALA A 67 -8.35 -13.34 -3.17
CA ALA A 67 -8.35 -12.40 -4.28
C ALA A 67 -8.53 -13.25 -5.53
N MET A 68 -9.73 -13.19 -6.13
CA MET A 68 -10.00 -13.88 -7.37
C MET A 68 -8.87 -13.46 -8.32
N PRO A 69 -8.02 -14.39 -8.80
CA PRO A 69 -7.08 -14.02 -9.82
C PRO A 69 -7.94 -13.49 -10.96
N ALA A 70 -7.84 -12.22 -11.32
CA ALA A 70 -8.58 -11.68 -12.45
C ALA A 70 -7.90 -12.18 -13.72
N PRO A 71 -8.34 -13.26 -14.40
CA PRO A 71 -7.66 -13.72 -15.61
C PRO A 71 -8.31 -13.05 -16.83
N ALA A 72 -9.36 -12.24 -16.63
CA ALA A 72 -10.15 -11.66 -17.71
C ALA A 72 -9.72 -10.23 -18.09
N ILE A 73 -9.03 -9.50 -17.19
CA ILE A 73 -8.62 -8.12 -17.46
C ILE A 73 -7.39 -8.06 -18.39
N ALA A 74 -6.60 -9.14 -18.46
CA ALA A 74 -5.47 -9.27 -19.38
C ALA A 74 -5.90 -9.20 -20.86
N LEU A 75 -7.17 -9.49 -21.18
CA LEU A 75 -7.69 -9.44 -22.55
C LEU A 75 -8.10 -8.02 -23.01
N LEU A 76 -8.26 -7.08 -22.07
CA LEU A 76 -8.70 -5.70 -22.32
C LEU A 76 -7.55 -4.69 -22.27
N LEU A 77 -6.40 -5.09 -21.73
CA LEU A 77 -5.22 -4.23 -21.68
C LEU A 77 -4.46 -4.34 -23.01
N PRO A 78 -4.04 -3.23 -23.62
CA PRO A 78 -3.14 -3.28 -24.77
C PRO A 78 -1.87 -4.05 -24.39
N PRO A 79 -1.21 -4.75 -25.33
CA PRO A 79 -0.05 -5.58 -25.04
C PRO A 79 1.01 -4.78 -24.26
N VAL A 80 1.16 -5.11 -22.99
CA VAL A 80 2.17 -4.50 -22.13
C VAL A 80 3.52 -4.99 -22.64
N ARG A 81 4.40 -4.05 -23.02
CA ARG A 81 5.80 -4.38 -23.27
C ARG A 81 6.33 -4.96 -21.97
N GLY A 82 6.69 -6.24 -22.00
CA GLY A 82 7.25 -6.93 -20.84
C GLY A 82 8.45 -6.19 -20.25
N PRO A 83 8.88 -6.54 -19.04
CA PRO A 83 10.04 -5.92 -18.42
C PRO A 83 11.23 -5.96 -19.39
N PRO A 84 12.06 -4.90 -19.44
CA PRO A 84 13.20 -4.86 -20.35
C PRO A 84 14.06 -6.11 -20.14
N PRO A 85 14.55 -6.74 -21.23
CA PRO A 85 15.44 -7.89 -21.09
C PRO A 85 16.63 -7.45 -20.25
N THR A 86 16.86 -8.15 -19.13
CA THR A 86 18.09 -8.02 -18.36
C THR A 86 19.24 -8.35 -19.30
N SER A 87 19.98 -7.34 -19.74
CA SER A 87 21.27 -7.54 -20.40
C SER A 87 22.19 -8.18 -19.37
N LEU A 88 22.58 -9.43 -19.66
CA LEU A 88 23.70 -10.11 -19.01
C LEU A 88 24.99 -9.30 -19.15
#